data_AF-A0A357ITL0-F1
#
_entry.id   AF-A0A357ITL0-F1
#
_cell.length_a   1.000
_cell.length_b   1.000
_cell.length_c   1.000
_cell.angle_alpha   90.00
_cell.angle_beta   90.00
_cell.angle_gamma   90.00
#
_symmetry.space_group_name_H-M   'P 1'
#
loop_
_entity.id
_entity.type
_entity.pdbx_description
1 polymer ?
#
loop_
_entity_poly.entity_id
_entity_poly.type
_entity_poly.pdbx_seq_one_letter_code
_entity_poly.pdbx_strand_id
1 'polypeptide(L)'
;MAFSAHMRNVAALILVALMAACTGASTKEDSRQKADEIPANYTVQLKFIKRIKTDAQPKQVCLHPDRNEFYVVNLNNGGGALTKKLGPGTLQIFSLDTFELLHEEPARTAVECFIVGKDRLLYSDMFRDEVVYFDLSTRKVLARSPIKPDSIRNFAGTEYRFMPKIIEPVSDSEALVTLWLGGMARIDFKQGKLIKHFEKFCALPRGILPVPGSTDVYIMCYGVPHGPGEIVRFDVQKGEVTSRIRTGGSPRHVVPLKDGTALISNLNSGEIYHFDPSTAQFIHKMFLGGGINTIDIDPSGRFLFISQRELDLVSVIDIKTWKVVLKQKVGDYPTGLDVSYDGRYMAVTNFHESSLDLFEIQYVPASDEPR
;
A
#
# COMPACT_ATOMS: atom_id res chain seq x y z
N MET A 1 -18.13 -25.79 45.17
CA MET A 1 -18.31 -24.77 44.11
C MET A 1 -17.50 -23.51 44.42
N ALA A 2 -16.17 -23.58 44.40
CA ALA A 2 -15.33 -22.37 44.63
C ALA A 2 -13.96 -22.43 43.91
N PHE A 3 -13.81 -23.27 42.88
CA PHE A 3 -12.56 -23.39 42.11
C PHE A 3 -12.67 -22.97 40.64
N SER A 4 -13.87 -22.61 40.17
CA SER A 4 -14.13 -22.28 38.75
C SER A 4 -14.19 -20.78 38.44
N ALA A 5 -14.22 -19.90 39.45
CA ALA A 5 -14.32 -18.45 39.24
C ALA A 5 -12.95 -17.77 39.05
N HIS A 6 -11.88 -18.32 39.64
CA HIS A 6 -10.55 -17.69 39.58
C HIS A 6 -9.83 -17.92 38.23
N MET A 7 -10.08 -19.04 37.53
CA MET A 7 -9.49 -19.26 36.20
C MET A 7 -10.13 -18.41 35.09
N ARG A 8 -11.40 -18.01 35.23
CA ARG A 8 -12.06 -17.14 34.23
C ARG A 8 -11.53 -15.71 34.27
N ASN A 9 -11.19 -15.19 35.45
CA ASN A 9 -10.62 -13.84 35.59
C ASN A 9 -9.16 -13.77 35.14
N VAL A 10 -8.37 -14.83 35.34
CA VAL A 10 -6.98 -14.88 34.84
C VAL A 10 -6.96 -15.02 33.31
N ALA A 11 -7.88 -15.79 32.71
CA ALA A 11 -8.01 -15.87 31.24
C ALA A 11 -8.46 -14.53 30.62
N ALA A 12 -9.36 -13.79 31.28
CA ALA A 12 -9.80 -12.47 30.82
C ALA A 12 -8.70 -11.40 30.94
N LEU A 13 -7.90 -11.41 32.02
CA LEU A 13 -6.74 -10.51 32.15
C LEU A 13 -5.62 -10.84 31.16
N ILE A 14 -5.38 -12.12 30.85
CA ILE A 14 -4.42 -12.53 29.83
C ILE A 14 -4.89 -12.11 28.43
N LEU A 15 -6.20 -12.17 28.16
CA LEU A 15 -6.77 -11.67 26.89
C LEU A 15 -6.60 -10.14 26.75
N VAL A 16 -6.81 -9.38 27.83
CA VAL A 16 -6.62 -7.91 27.83
C VAL A 16 -5.14 -7.52 27.74
N ALA A 17 -4.22 -8.32 28.31
CA ALA A 17 -2.78 -8.10 28.16
C ALA A 17 -2.25 -8.47 26.76
N LEU A 18 -2.85 -9.47 26.09
CA LEU A 18 -2.57 -9.79 24.69
C LEU A 18 -3.13 -8.73 23.72
N MET A 19 -4.21 -8.02 24.08
CA MET A 19 -4.72 -6.90 23.28
C MET A 19 -3.78 -5.69 23.26
N ALA A 20 -2.92 -5.53 24.27
CA ALA A 20 -1.92 -4.45 24.32
C ALA A 20 -0.60 -4.79 23.59
N ALA A 21 -0.41 -6.04 23.14
CA ALA A 21 0.86 -6.51 22.58
C ALA A 21 0.90 -6.58 21.04
N CYS A 22 -0.20 -6.25 20.35
CA CYS A 22 -0.25 -6.23 18.88
C CYS A 22 -0.06 -4.85 18.25
N THR A 23 0.21 -3.79 19.02
CA THR A 23 0.33 -2.40 18.52
C THR A 23 1.76 -1.96 18.20
N GLY A 24 2.68 -2.90 17.95
CA GLY A 24 4.11 -2.60 17.83
C GLY A 24 4.53 -1.97 16.51
N ALA A 25 3.84 -2.25 15.40
CA ALA A 25 4.17 -1.59 14.14
C ALA A 25 3.47 -0.22 14.09
N SER A 26 4.20 0.89 14.27
CA SER A 26 3.60 2.21 14.00
C SER A 26 3.25 2.27 12.51
N THR A 27 1.96 2.22 12.22
CA THR A 27 1.47 2.39 10.85
C THR A 27 1.62 3.84 10.43
N LYS A 28 1.45 4.11 9.12
CA LYS A 28 1.31 5.47 8.61
C LYS A 28 0.17 6.23 9.30
N GLU A 29 -0.79 5.50 9.88
CA GLU A 29 -1.94 6.04 10.60
C GLU A 29 -1.61 6.40 12.06
N ASP A 30 -0.78 5.61 12.75
CA ASP A 30 -0.34 5.86 14.15
C ASP A 30 0.58 7.08 14.29
N SER A 31 1.29 7.45 13.21
CA SER A 31 2.23 8.58 13.18
C SER A 31 1.69 9.84 12.53
N ARG A 32 0.46 9.83 11.99
CA ARG A 32 -0.26 11.07 11.67
C ARG A 32 -0.55 11.78 12.99
N GLN A 33 0.11 12.93 13.22
CA GLN A 33 -0.26 13.84 14.30
C GLN A 33 -1.77 14.10 14.23
N LYS A 34 -2.41 14.52 15.34
CA LYS A 34 -3.77 15.06 15.31
C LYS A 34 -3.78 16.25 14.34
N ALA A 35 -3.99 15.98 13.05
CA ALA A 35 -4.22 17.00 12.07
C ALA A 35 -5.50 17.70 12.48
N ASP A 36 -5.45 19.03 12.52
CA ASP A 36 -6.62 19.83 12.85
C ASP A 36 -7.79 19.43 11.96
N GLU A 37 -8.99 19.37 12.54
CA GLU A 37 -10.17 19.02 11.76
C GLU A 37 -10.37 20.07 10.66
N ILE A 38 -10.38 19.63 9.40
CA ILE A 38 -10.60 20.53 8.26
C ILE A 38 -12.08 20.97 8.29
N PRO A 39 -12.37 22.29 8.33
CA PRO A 39 -13.74 22.78 8.43
C PRO A 39 -14.65 22.25 7.32
N ALA A 40 -15.91 21.95 7.65
CA ALA A 40 -16.84 21.33 6.71
C ALA A 40 -17.01 22.12 5.39
N ASN A 41 -16.92 23.46 5.47
CA ASN A 41 -17.01 24.35 4.31
C ASN A 41 -15.71 24.47 3.51
N TYR A 42 -14.68 23.68 3.77
CA TYR A 42 -13.43 23.66 3.00
C TYR A 42 -13.40 22.52 1.98
N THR A 43 -12.63 22.73 0.91
CA THR A 43 -12.30 21.79 -0.15
C THR A 43 -10.78 21.73 -0.36
N VAL A 44 -10.33 20.88 -1.28
CA VAL A 44 -8.92 20.71 -1.64
C VAL A 44 -8.63 21.35 -2.99
N GLN A 45 -7.50 22.05 -3.06
CA GLN A 45 -6.81 22.40 -4.29
C GLN A 45 -5.41 21.77 -4.31
N LEU A 46 -4.90 21.53 -5.51
CA LEU A 46 -3.53 21.09 -5.72
C LEU A 46 -2.77 22.15 -6.49
N LYS A 47 -1.68 22.64 -5.92
CA LYS A 47 -0.75 23.54 -6.61
C LYS A 47 0.44 22.74 -7.07
N PHE A 48 0.62 22.65 -8.39
CA PHE A 48 1.75 21.94 -8.99
C PHE A 48 3.08 22.57 -8.55
N ILE A 49 4.00 21.73 -8.05
CA ILE A 49 5.35 22.15 -7.68
C ILE A 49 6.31 21.80 -8.81
N LYS A 50 6.43 20.52 -9.16
CA LYS A 50 7.42 20.04 -10.12
C LYS A 50 7.09 18.66 -10.67
N ARG A 51 7.47 18.43 -11.93
CA ARG A 51 7.63 17.09 -12.52
C ARG A 51 9.09 16.68 -12.40
N ILE A 52 9.36 15.58 -11.71
CA ILE A 52 10.70 15.10 -11.38
C ILE A 52 10.95 13.83 -12.19
N LYS A 53 12.08 13.79 -12.90
CA LYS A 53 12.46 12.60 -13.68
C LYS A 53 12.95 11.50 -12.74
N THR A 54 12.51 10.27 -13.02
CA THR A 54 12.91 9.05 -12.29
C THR A 54 13.49 8.05 -13.29
N ASP A 55 13.89 6.89 -12.81
CA ASP A 55 14.11 5.74 -13.68
C ASP A 55 12.79 5.21 -14.26
N ALA A 56 12.94 4.27 -15.19
CA ALA A 56 11.83 3.69 -15.93
C ALA A 56 10.81 3.00 -15.01
N GLN A 57 9.54 3.27 -15.27
CA GLN A 57 8.40 2.64 -14.60
C GLN A 57 8.37 2.87 -13.07
N PRO A 58 8.31 4.13 -12.61
CA PRO A 58 8.20 4.47 -11.20
C PRO A 58 6.89 3.91 -10.65
N LYS A 59 7.01 2.89 -9.80
CA LYS A 59 5.90 2.01 -9.46
C LYS A 59 5.15 2.44 -8.21
N GLN A 60 5.88 2.94 -7.22
CA GLN A 60 5.36 3.49 -5.98
C GLN A 60 6.26 4.63 -5.49
N VAL A 61 5.66 5.58 -4.77
CA VAL A 61 6.34 6.68 -4.08
C VAL A 61 5.99 6.64 -2.59
N CYS A 62 6.93 7.05 -1.74
CA CYS A 62 6.76 7.20 -0.30
C CYS A 62 7.32 8.55 0.15
N LEU A 63 6.48 9.42 0.72
CA LEU A 63 6.87 10.70 1.33
C LEU A 63 7.26 10.47 2.79
N HIS A 64 8.43 10.94 3.21
CA HIS A 64 8.87 10.75 4.60
C HIS A 64 8.06 11.64 5.56
N PRO A 65 7.70 11.17 6.77
CA PRO A 65 6.99 11.98 7.76
C PRO A 65 7.83 13.17 8.28
N ASP A 66 9.10 12.91 8.62
CA ASP A 66 9.94 13.86 9.35
C ASP A 66 11.18 14.38 8.58
N ARG A 67 11.49 13.81 7.40
CA ARG A 67 12.73 14.11 6.65
C ARG A 67 12.37 14.89 5.41
N ASN A 68 13.29 15.73 4.97
CA ASN A 68 13.21 16.46 3.71
C ASN A 68 13.50 15.54 2.50
N GLU A 69 12.83 14.39 2.44
CA GLU A 69 13.12 13.33 1.50
C GLU A 69 11.85 12.61 1.02
N PHE A 70 11.91 12.11 -0.20
CA PHE A 70 10.94 11.14 -0.70
C PHE A 70 11.63 10.03 -1.48
N TYR A 71 10.94 8.89 -1.56
CA TYR A 71 11.48 7.63 -2.06
C TYR A 71 10.64 7.13 -3.22
N VAL A 72 11.28 6.71 -4.31
CA VAL A 72 10.61 6.14 -5.47
C VAL A 72 11.21 4.79 -5.77
N VAL A 73 10.35 3.77 -5.91
CA VAL A 73 10.76 2.45 -6.38
C VAL A 73 10.42 2.27 -7.84
N ASN A 74 11.41 1.90 -8.64
CA ASN A 74 11.31 1.78 -10.09
C ASN A 74 11.33 0.32 -10.51
N LEU A 75 10.34 -0.06 -11.33
CA LEU A 75 10.12 -1.43 -11.74
C LEU A 75 11.12 -1.87 -12.82
N ASN A 76 11.26 -1.08 -13.87
CA ASN A 76 12.10 -1.35 -15.04
C ASN A 76 12.01 -2.79 -15.61
N ASN A 77 10.81 -3.34 -15.76
CA ASN A 77 10.56 -4.69 -16.26
C ASN A 77 10.29 -4.79 -17.77
N GLY A 78 10.61 -3.75 -18.55
CA GLY A 78 10.45 -3.78 -20.01
C GLY A 78 9.00 -3.64 -20.51
N GLY A 79 8.12 -3.04 -19.71
CA GLY A 79 6.82 -2.58 -20.23
C GLY A 79 5.77 -3.66 -20.45
N GLY A 80 5.81 -4.77 -19.71
CA GLY A 80 4.72 -5.78 -19.71
C GLY A 80 4.47 -6.54 -21.02
N ALA A 81 5.01 -6.14 -22.17
CA ALA A 81 4.92 -6.89 -23.42
C ALA A 81 5.90 -6.49 -24.54
N LEU A 82 6.64 -5.36 -24.49
CA LEU A 82 7.20 -4.79 -25.74
C LEU A 82 8.64 -4.27 -25.73
N THR A 83 9.43 -4.38 -24.66
CA THR A 83 10.88 -4.09 -24.78
C THR A 83 11.75 -5.24 -24.25
N LYS A 84 12.53 -5.86 -25.15
CA LYS A 84 13.44 -6.99 -24.87
C LYS A 84 14.69 -6.61 -24.05
N LYS A 85 14.76 -5.41 -23.48
CA LYS A 85 15.85 -4.98 -22.60
C LYS A 85 15.29 -4.68 -21.22
N LEU A 86 15.36 -5.68 -20.34
CA LEU A 86 15.20 -5.51 -18.91
C LEU A 86 16.42 -4.72 -18.39
N GLY A 87 16.21 -3.50 -17.92
CA GLY A 87 17.20 -2.77 -17.13
C GLY A 87 17.06 -3.11 -15.64
N PRO A 88 18.02 -2.74 -14.77
CA PRO A 88 17.83 -2.86 -13.33
C PRO A 88 16.73 -1.88 -12.87
N GLY A 89 15.82 -2.35 -12.03
CA GLY A 89 15.00 -1.46 -11.20
C GLY A 89 15.85 -0.76 -10.15
N THR A 90 15.30 0.24 -9.48
CA THR A 90 16.04 1.02 -8.48
C THR A 90 15.14 1.44 -7.32
N LEU A 91 15.74 1.70 -6.17
CA LEU A 91 15.20 2.61 -5.16
C LEU A 91 15.94 3.94 -5.33
N GLN A 92 15.22 5.01 -5.65
CA GLN A 92 15.75 6.37 -5.76
C GLN A 92 15.27 7.22 -4.58
N ILE A 93 16.19 7.99 -4.00
CA ILE A 93 15.93 8.88 -2.88
C ILE A 93 16.21 10.30 -3.33
N PHE A 94 15.23 11.18 -3.16
CA PHE A 94 15.30 12.57 -3.60
C PHE A 94 15.13 13.52 -2.41
N SER A 95 15.75 14.69 -2.51
CA SER A 95 15.48 15.84 -1.65
C SER A 95 14.08 16.40 -1.95
N LEU A 96 13.27 16.67 -0.93
CA LEU A 96 11.93 17.23 -1.12
C LEU A 96 11.97 18.74 -1.42
N ASP A 97 13.01 19.47 -1.02
CA ASP A 97 13.16 20.90 -1.31
C ASP A 97 13.91 21.18 -2.62
N THR A 98 15.04 20.49 -2.87
CA THR A 98 15.88 20.74 -4.05
C THR A 98 15.50 19.87 -5.24
N PHE A 99 14.78 18.77 -4.99
CA PHE A 99 14.39 17.76 -5.99
C PHE A 99 15.58 17.03 -6.63
N GLU A 100 16.76 17.13 -6.03
CA GLU A 100 17.96 16.44 -6.47
C GLU A 100 17.94 14.98 -6.02
N LEU A 101 18.47 14.10 -6.87
CA LEU A 101 18.71 12.70 -6.53
C LEU A 101 19.85 12.62 -5.51
N LEU A 102 19.54 12.18 -4.30
CA LEU A 102 20.50 12.06 -3.19
C LEU A 102 21.18 10.69 -3.18
N HIS A 103 20.44 9.65 -3.56
CA HIS A 103 20.93 8.27 -3.54
C HIS A 103 20.14 7.39 -4.50
N GLU A 104 20.82 6.39 -5.04
CA GLU A 104 20.23 5.32 -5.84
C GLU A 104 20.76 3.98 -5.34
N GLU A 105 19.85 3.10 -4.94
CA GLU A 105 20.15 1.72 -4.54
C GLU A 105 19.70 0.76 -5.66
N PRO A 106 20.61 -0.07 -6.21
CA PRO A 106 20.25 -1.03 -7.25
C PRO A 106 19.26 -2.10 -6.79
N ALA A 107 18.15 -2.21 -7.50
CA ALA A 107 17.20 -3.31 -7.40
C ALA A 107 17.19 -4.14 -8.70
N ARG A 108 16.48 -5.26 -8.72
CA ARG A 108 16.15 -5.94 -9.98
C ARG A 108 14.83 -5.42 -10.51
N THR A 109 13.79 -5.42 -9.68
CA THR A 109 12.43 -4.99 -10.08
C THR A 109 11.64 -4.52 -8.85
N ALA A 110 11.92 -3.32 -8.35
CA ALA A 110 11.27 -2.80 -7.14
C ALA A 110 9.81 -2.41 -7.43
N VAL A 111 8.89 -2.77 -6.53
CA VAL A 111 7.43 -2.60 -6.77
C VAL A 111 6.76 -1.67 -5.78
N GLU A 112 6.76 -2.03 -4.51
CA GLU A 112 6.12 -1.27 -3.44
C GLU A 112 7.20 -0.83 -2.45
N CYS A 113 7.00 0.32 -1.81
CA CYS A 113 7.81 0.80 -0.69
C CYS A 113 6.91 1.09 0.50
N PHE A 114 7.46 0.96 1.71
CA PHE A 114 6.77 1.31 2.95
C PHE A 114 7.79 1.79 3.98
N ILE A 115 7.53 2.92 4.62
CA ILE A 115 8.39 3.46 5.68
C ILE A 115 8.01 2.78 7.00
N VAL A 116 8.99 2.19 7.68
CA VAL A 116 8.79 1.57 9.00
C VAL A 116 9.54 2.39 10.05
N GLY A 117 8.83 2.90 11.05
CA GLY A 117 9.41 3.81 12.03
C GLY A 117 9.89 5.12 11.40
N LYS A 118 11.02 5.66 11.88
CA LYS A 118 11.52 7.01 11.49
C LYS A 118 12.70 6.99 10.52
N ASP A 119 13.27 5.81 10.27
CA ASP A 119 14.58 5.70 9.65
C ASP A 119 14.77 4.41 8.85
N ARG A 120 13.70 3.68 8.57
CA ARG A 120 13.75 2.45 7.78
C ARG A 120 12.74 2.46 6.65
N LEU A 121 13.11 1.78 5.58
CA LEU A 121 12.26 1.54 4.42
C LEU A 121 12.25 0.04 4.12
N LEU A 122 11.06 -0.51 3.89
CA LEU A 122 10.88 -1.80 3.24
C LEU A 122 10.58 -1.56 1.77
N TYR A 123 11.17 -2.36 0.88
CA TYR A 123 10.70 -2.44 -0.50
C TYR A 123 10.71 -3.88 -1.03
N SER A 124 9.73 -4.21 -1.87
CA SER A 124 9.62 -5.53 -2.48
C SER A 124 10.39 -5.56 -3.81
N ASP A 125 11.23 -6.57 -4.03
CA ASP A 125 11.89 -6.81 -5.31
C ASP A 125 11.27 -8.03 -6.01
N MET A 126 10.46 -7.76 -7.04
CA MET A 126 9.61 -8.75 -7.69
C MET A 126 10.40 -9.92 -8.29
N PHE A 127 11.55 -9.64 -8.89
CA PHE A 127 12.30 -10.63 -9.66
C PHE A 127 13.46 -11.23 -8.86
N ARG A 128 13.77 -10.68 -7.68
CA ARG A 128 14.62 -11.37 -6.70
C ARG A 128 13.81 -12.20 -5.70
N ASP A 129 12.47 -12.11 -5.74
CA ASP A 129 11.59 -12.81 -4.79
C ASP A 129 12.00 -12.53 -3.33
N GLU A 130 12.21 -11.25 -3.02
CA GLU A 130 12.63 -10.80 -1.70
C GLU A 130 11.97 -9.49 -1.29
N VAL A 131 12.01 -9.23 0.02
CA VAL A 131 11.78 -7.91 0.59
C VAL A 131 13.07 -7.40 1.20
N VAL A 132 13.42 -6.16 0.91
CA VAL A 132 14.65 -5.52 1.35
C VAL A 132 14.33 -4.58 2.51
N TYR A 133 15.12 -4.69 3.59
CA TYR A 133 15.09 -3.78 4.73
C TYR A 133 16.27 -2.82 4.62
N PHE A 134 15.96 -1.54 4.45
CA PHE A 134 16.91 -0.49 4.09
C PHE A 134 16.97 0.59 5.18
N ASP A 135 18.18 1.03 5.50
CA ASP A 135 18.45 2.10 6.46
C ASP A 135 18.52 3.45 5.74
N LEU A 136 17.57 4.32 6.06
CA LEU A 136 17.45 5.63 5.42
C LEU A 136 18.57 6.59 5.81
N SER A 137 19.20 6.43 6.97
CA SER A 137 20.24 7.34 7.46
C SER A 137 21.60 7.04 6.84
N THR A 138 21.95 5.76 6.77
CA THR A 138 23.24 5.26 6.28
C THR A 138 23.21 4.90 4.80
N ARG A 139 22.03 4.84 4.19
CA ARG A 139 21.79 4.45 2.79
C ARG A 139 22.29 3.03 2.50
N LYS A 140 22.01 2.10 3.40
CA LYS A 140 22.49 0.72 3.30
C LYS A 140 21.35 -0.27 3.46
N VAL A 141 21.45 -1.35 2.68
CA VAL A 141 20.66 -2.55 2.92
C VAL A 141 21.12 -3.21 4.22
N LEU A 142 20.18 -3.39 5.15
CA LEU A 142 20.41 -4.06 6.43
C LEU A 142 20.16 -5.56 6.34
N ALA A 143 19.09 -5.94 5.62
CA ALA A 143 18.73 -7.34 5.42
C ALA A 143 17.93 -7.54 4.12
N ARG A 144 17.98 -8.76 3.60
CA ARG A 144 17.13 -9.22 2.49
C ARG A 144 16.38 -10.46 2.96
N SER A 145 15.06 -10.42 2.87
CA SER A 145 14.18 -11.51 3.30
C SER A 145 13.69 -12.27 2.07
N PRO A 146 14.12 -13.51 1.84
CA PRO A 146 13.57 -14.31 0.76
C PRO A 146 12.09 -14.61 1.05
N ILE A 147 11.26 -14.70 0.01
CA ILE A 147 9.86 -15.13 0.15
C ILE A 147 9.64 -16.57 -0.32
N LYS A 148 10.66 -17.15 -0.97
CA LYS A 148 10.63 -18.48 -1.55
C LYS A 148 11.14 -19.52 -0.54
N PRO A 149 10.39 -20.60 -0.28
CA PRO A 149 10.89 -21.74 0.50
C PRO A 149 12.02 -22.49 -0.20
N ASP A 150 13.02 -22.96 0.56
CA ASP A 150 14.14 -23.79 0.06
C ASP A 150 13.67 -25.11 -0.58
N SER A 151 12.50 -25.60 -0.20
CA SER A 151 11.89 -26.83 -0.72
C SER A 151 11.44 -26.70 -2.18
N ILE A 152 11.17 -25.48 -2.66
CA ILE A 152 10.70 -25.24 -4.03
C ILE A 152 11.91 -25.10 -4.95
N ARG A 153 12.35 -26.24 -5.49
CA ARG A 153 13.45 -26.29 -6.45
C ARG A 153 12.98 -25.98 -7.86
N ASN A 154 13.82 -25.28 -8.61
CA ASN A 154 13.60 -25.01 -10.03
C ASN A 154 13.68 -26.34 -10.81
N PHE A 155 12.65 -26.69 -11.57
CA PHE A 155 12.72 -27.77 -12.55
C PHE A 155 13.28 -27.23 -13.87
N ALA A 156 14.21 -27.96 -14.48
CA ALA A 156 14.69 -27.74 -15.86
C ALA A 156 15.15 -26.29 -16.20
N GLY A 157 15.72 -25.55 -15.24
CA GLY A 157 16.23 -24.20 -15.47
C GLY A 157 15.18 -23.09 -15.53
N THR A 158 13.89 -23.39 -15.34
CA THR A 158 12.84 -22.37 -15.11
C THR A 158 12.79 -21.97 -13.64
N GLU A 159 13.08 -20.71 -13.36
CA GLU A 159 12.96 -20.09 -12.04
C GLU A 159 11.47 -19.90 -11.72
N TYR A 160 10.92 -20.71 -10.80
CA TYR A 160 9.57 -20.46 -10.29
C TYR A 160 9.58 -19.17 -9.47
N ARG A 161 8.73 -18.20 -9.85
CA ARG A 161 8.67 -16.86 -9.24
C ARG A 161 7.37 -16.63 -8.49
N PHE A 162 7.49 -15.97 -7.34
CA PHE A 162 6.36 -15.61 -6.49
C PHE A 162 5.91 -14.17 -6.69
N MET A 163 6.83 -13.29 -7.06
CA MET A 163 6.61 -11.89 -7.44
C MET A 163 5.97 -11.08 -6.30
N PRO A 164 6.73 -10.72 -5.26
CA PRO A 164 6.22 -9.97 -4.12
C PRO A 164 5.66 -8.62 -4.56
N LYS A 165 4.59 -8.21 -3.88
CA LYS A 165 3.86 -6.96 -4.10
C LYS A 165 3.75 -6.19 -2.79
N ILE A 166 2.56 -6.15 -2.19
CA ILE A 166 2.26 -5.31 -1.04
C ILE A 166 2.92 -5.92 0.19
N ILE A 167 3.50 -5.05 1.02
CA ILE A 167 4.13 -5.37 2.29
C ILE A 167 3.28 -4.72 3.37
N GLU A 168 2.82 -5.52 4.32
CA GLU A 168 2.04 -5.06 5.48
C GLU A 168 2.77 -5.46 6.76
N PRO A 169 3.45 -4.52 7.44
CA PRO A 169 4.03 -4.77 8.75
C PRO A 169 2.96 -5.21 9.75
N VAL A 170 3.20 -6.30 10.46
CA VAL A 170 2.29 -6.84 11.49
C VAL A 170 2.90 -6.81 12.89
N SER A 171 4.18 -6.43 12.98
CA SER A 171 4.89 -6.15 14.23
C SER A 171 6.14 -5.30 13.94
N ASP A 172 6.93 -5.02 14.98
CA ASP A 172 8.21 -4.31 14.86
C ASP A 172 9.25 -4.98 13.97
N SER A 173 9.15 -6.29 13.73
CA SER A 173 10.15 -7.05 12.96
C SER A 173 9.55 -7.89 11.85
N GLU A 174 8.22 -8.02 11.80
CA GLU A 174 7.56 -8.93 10.87
C GLU A 174 6.57 -8.25 9.94
N ALA A 175 6.46 -8.79 8.74
CA ALA A 175 5.51 -8.33 7.74
C ALA A 175 4.85 -9.50 7.01
N LEU A 176 3.62 -9.28 6.56
CA LEU A 176 2.96 -10.07 5.53
C LEU A 176 3.27 -9.49 4.15
N VAL A 177 3.45 -10.35 3.16
CA VAL A 177 3.82 -9.95 1.80
C VAL A 177 2.95 -10.71 0.82
N THR A 178 2.15 -10.02 0.01
CA THR A 178 1.39 -10.69 -1.07
C THR A 178 2.28 -11.07 -2.23
N LEU A 179 2.02 -12.25 -2.78
CA LEU A 179 2.79 -12.88 -3.83
C LEU A 179 1.92 -13.01 -5.07
N TRP A 180 2.17 -12.18 -6.08
CA TRP A 180 1.35 -12.07 -7.29
C TRP A 180 1.07 -13.44 -7.94
N LEU A 181 2.06 -14.35 -7.93
CA LEU A 181 1.94 -15.68 -8.51
C LEU A 181 1.84 -16.82 -7.47
N GLY A 182 1.83 -16.54 -6.17
CA GLY A 182 2.00 -17.60 -5.18
C GLY A 182 1.43 -17.40 -3.78
N GLY A 183 0.40 -16.57 -3.59
CA GLY A 183 -0.28 -16.46 -2.29
C GLY A 183 0.31 -15.37 -1.41
N MET A 184 0.85 -15.74 -0.24
CA MET A 184 1.36 -14.78 0.76
C MET A 184 2.56 -15.35 1.52
N ALA A 185 3.46 -14.51 1.97
CA ALA A 185 4.53 -14.87 2.91
C ALA A 185 4.42 -14.06 4.19
N ARG A 186 4.87 -14.64 5.31
CA ARG A 186 5.21 -13.94 6.55
C ARG A 186 6.73 -13.96 6.70
N ILE A 187 7.34 -12.81 6.92
CA ILE A 187 8.79 -12.66 7.02
C ILE A 187 9.19 -11.95 8.31
N ASP A 188 10.39 -12.23 8.81
CA ASP A 188 11.11 -11.36 9.75
C ASP A 188 12.06 -10.50 8.91
N PHE A 189 11.68 -9.25 8.68
CA PHE A 189 12.42 -8.35 7.81
C PHE A 189 13.69 -7.79 8.46
N LYS A 190 13.78 -7.78 9.80
CA LYS A 190 14.98 -7.35 10.52
C LYS A 190 16.06 -8.44 10.48
N GLN A 191 15.66 -9.70 10.57
CA GLN A 191 16.58 -10.85 10.50
C GLN A 191 16.83 -11.36 9.08
N GLY A 192 16.05 -10.91 8.08
CA GLY A 192 16.20 -11.38 6.70
C GLY A 192 15.69 -12.80 6.50
N LYS A 193 14.57 -13.18 7.13
CA LYS A 193 14.11 -14.58 7.18
C LYS A 193 12.66 -14.74 6.71
N LEU A 194 12.41 -15.81 5.96
CA LEU A 194 11.07 -16.33 5.75
C LEU A 194 10.59 -17.04 7.02
N ILE A 195 9.46 -16.61 7.59
CA ILE A 195 8.83 -17.28 8.74
C ILE A 195 7.87 -18.36 8.24
N LYS A 196 6.99 -18.01 7.31
CA LYS A 196 5.96 -18.93 6.79
C LYS A 196 5.58 -18.55 5.37
N HIS A 197 5.45 -19.56 4.51
CA HIS A 197 4.85 -19.42 3.19
C HIS A 197 3.41 -19.94 3.24
N PHE A 198 2.49 -19.19 2.64
CA PHE A 198 1.10 -19.58 2.46
C PHE A 198 0.86 -19.79 0.97
N GLU A 199 0.58 -21.04 0.62
CA GLU A 199 0.31 -21.44 -0.76
C GLU A 199 -0.84 -20.63 -1.38
N LYS A 200 -0.90 -20.65 -2.71
CA LYS A 200 -1.89 -19.89 -3.48
C LYS A 200 -3.32 -20.18 -3.04
N PHE A 201 -3.96 -19.18 -2.42
CA PHE A 201 -5.36 -19.22 -1.97
C PHE A 201 -6.31 -18.33 -2.79
N CYS A 202 -5.77 -17.42 -3.61
CA CYS A 202 -6.55 -16.61 -4.55
C CYS A 202 -5.70 -16.20 -5.77
N ALA A 203 -6.35 -15.62 -6.77
CA ALA A 203 -5.69 -15.14 -7.97
C ALA A 203 -5.14 -13.72 -7.77
N LEU A 204 -3.82 -13.58 -7.93
CA LEU A 204 -3.12 -12.30 -8.03
C LEU A 204 -3.36 -11.36 -6.81
N PRO A 205 -3.00 -11.78 -5.59
CA PRO A 205 -3.20 -10.98 -4.38
C PRO A 205 -2.38 -9.68 -4.42
N ARG A 206 -2.95 -8.60 -3.86
CA ARG A 206 -2.33 -7.28 -3.69
C ARG A 206 -2.57 -6.73 -2.29
N GLY A 207 -3.50 -5.78 -2.11
CA GLY A 207 -3.71 -5.08 -0.85
C GLY A 207 -3.96 -6.04 0.31
N ILE A 208 -3.45 -5.69 1.48
CA ILE A 208 -3.64 -6.40 2.74
C ILE A 208 -4.32 -5.40 3.68
N LEU A 209 -5.39 -5.83 4.35
CA LEU A 209 -6.07 -5.07 5.38
C LEU A 209 -6.13 -5.92 6.65
N PRO A 210 -5.37 -5.61 7.70
CA PRO A 210 -5.48 -6.27 9.00
C PRO A 210 -6.89 -6.15 9.58
N VAL A 211 -7.35 -7.19 10.27
CA VAL A 211 -8.61 -7.16 11.04
C VAL A 211 -8.27 -6.77 12.49
N PRO A 212 -8.74 -5.61 13.00
CA PRO A 212 -8.44 -5.19 14.36
C PRO A 212 -8.81 -6.25 15.41
N GLY A 213 -7.89 -6.51 16.34
CA GLY A 213 -8.09 -7.50 17.41
C GLY A 213 -8.07 -8.97 16.96
N SER A 214 -7.71 -9.24 15.71
CA SER A 214 -7.60 -10.58 15.13
C SER A 214 -6.26 -10.77 14.44
N THR A 215 -5.84 -12.02 14.24
CA THR A 215 -4.74 -12.34 13.32
C THR A 215 -5.21 -12.52 11.88
N ASP A 216 -6.50 -12.35 11.62
CA ASP A 216 -7.04 -12.41 10.28
C ASP A 216 -6.64 -11.18 9.46
N VAL A 217 -6.55 -11.37 8.15
CA VAL A 217 -6.38 -10.29 7.19
C VAL A 217 -7.38 -10.42 6.06
N TYR A 218 -7.84 -9.28 5.54
CA TYR A 218 -8.52 -9.21 4.26
C TYR A 218 -7.50 -8.95 3.15
N ILE A 219 -7.53 -9.78 2.11
CA ILE A 219 -6.62 -9.71 0.96
C ILE A 219 -7.42 -9.29 -0.29
N MET A 220 -6.95 -8.24 -0.95
CA MET A 220 -7.48 -7.79 -2.23
C MET A 220 -6.92 -8.66 -3.35
N CYS A 221 -7.70 -9.62 -3.82
CA CYS A 221 -7.32 -10.54 -4.88
C CYS A 221 -7.76 -9.99 -6.23
N TYR A 222 -6.79 -9.59 -7.05
CA TYR A 222 -7.04 -8.89 -8.32
C TYR A 222 -7.82 -9.74 -9.33
N GLY A 223 -7.67 -11.07 -9.30
CA GLY A 223 -8.46 -11.98 -10.11
C GLY A 223 -7.99 -12.10 -11.56
N VAL A 224 -8.12 -11.04 -12.35
CA VAL A 224 -7.99 -11.08 -13.82
C VAL A 224 -6.53 -11.20 -14.28
N PRO A 225 -6.19 -12.09 -15.24
CA PRO A 225 -7.08 -12.95 -16.04
C PRO A 225 -7.30 -14.36 -15.47
N HIS A 226 -6.86 -14.65 -14.24
CA HIS A 226 -6.79 -16.00 -13.69
C HIS A 226 -7.95 -16.39 -12.76
N GLY A 227 -8.95 -15.53 -12.60
CA GLY A 227 -10.11 -15.75 -11.73
C GLY A 227 -10.96 -14.49 -11.55
N PRO A 228 -12.04 -14.57 -10.76
CA PRO A 228 -12.80 -13.39 -10.37
C PRO A 228 -11.96 -12.51 -9.43
N GLY A 229 -12.17 -11.20 -9.44
CA GLY A 229 -11.66 -10.38 -8.35
C GLY A 229 -12.54 -10.51 -7.11
N GLU A 230 -11.88 -10.60 -5.98
CA GLU A 230 -12.49 -10.95 -4.71
C GLU A 230 -11.70 -10.36 -3.53
N ILE A 231 -12.40 -10.14 -2.41
CA ILE A 231 -11.80 -9.87 -1.11
C ILE A 231 -11.84 -11.18 -0.34
N VAL A 232 -10.67 -11.65 0.09
CA VAL A 232 -10.52 -12.91 0.82
C VAL A 232 -10.15 -12.63 2.26
N ARG A 233 -10.94 -13.13 3.22
CA ARG A 233 -10.53 -13.16 4.63
C ARG A 233 -9.68 -14.41 4.87
N PHE A 234 -8.53 -14.23 5.47
CA PHE A 234 -7.53 -15.27 5.68
C PHE A 234 -7.10 -15.32 7.15
N ASP A 235 -7.21 -16.49 7.76
CA ASP A 235 -6.69 -16.76 9.11
C ASP A 235 -5.19 -17.07 8.99
N VAL A 236 -4.34 -16.13 9.40
CA VAL A 236 -2.88 -16.23 9.25
C VAL A 236 -2.30 -17.33 10.15
N GLN A 237 -2.92 -17.61 11.30
CA GLN A 237 -2.42 -18.64 12.21
C GLN A 237 -2.65 -20.02 11.61
N LYS A 238 -3.89 -20.31 11.22
CA LYS A 238 -4.28 -21.59 10.62
C LYS A 238 -3.79 -21.74 9.19
N GLY A 239 -3.61 -20.63 8.47
CA GLY A 239 -3.20 -20.62 7.07
C GLY A 239 -4.34 -20.99 6.12
N GLU A 240 -5.58 -20.57 6.42
CA GLU A 240 -6.76 -20.93 5.64
C GLU A 240 -7.65 -19.73 5.31
N VAL A 241 -8.42 -19.85 4.23
CA VAL A 241 -9.43 -18.87 3.85
C VAL A 241 -10.69 -19.12 4.65
N THR A 242 -11.20 -18.09 5.32
CA THR A 242 -12.42 -18.18 6.14
C THR A 242 -13.65 -17.59 5.45
N SER A 243 -13.47 -16.62 4.54
CA SER A 243 -14.56 -16.09 3.73
C SER A 243 -14.09 -15.45 2.42
N ARG A 244 -14.98 -15.38 1.43
CA ARG A 244 -14.74 -14.73 0.13
C ARG A 244 -15.88 -13.81 -0.23
N ILE A 245 -15.55 -12.63 -0.76
CA ILE A 245 -16.52 -11.62 -1.18
C ILE A 245 -16.20 -11.25 -2.63
N ARG A 246 -17.14 -11.46 -3.55
CA ARG A 246 -16.97 -11.02 -4.94
C ARG A 246 -17.09 -9.51 -5.03
N THR A 247 -16.18 -8.89 -5.75
CA THR A 247 -16.15 -7.43 -5.91
C THR A 247 -16.81 -6.96 -7.19
N GLY A 248 -16.85 -7.81 -8.23
CA GLY A 248 -17.34 -7.42 -9.56
C GLY A 248 -16.29 -6.67 -10.40
N GLY A 249 -15.03 -6.60 -9.94
CA GLY A 249 -13.91 -6.03 -10.68
C GLY A 249 -12.59 -6.62 -10.19
N SER A 250 -11.52 -5.82 -10.16
CA SER A 250 -10.18 -6.19 -9.69
C SER A 250 -9.78 -5.33 -8.48
N PRO A 251 -10.11 -5.75 -7.24
CA PRO A 251 -9.75 -5.00 -6.04
C PRO A 251 -8.23 -4.96 -5.91
N ARG A 252 -7.69 -3.83 -5.45
CA ARG A 252 -6.27 -3.58 -5.61
C ARG A 252 -5.59 -3.00 -4.38
N HIS A 253 -5.79 -1.71 -4.09
CA HIS A 253 -5.20 -1.01 -2.96
C HIS A 253 -6.27 -0.81 -1.90
N VAL A 254 -5.86 -0.73 -0.64
CA VAL A 254 -6.75 -0.56 0.50
C VAL A 254 -6.13 0.43 1.47
N VAL A 255 -6.96 1.31 2.02
CA VAL A 255 -6.59 2.31 3.01
C VAL A 255 -7.53 2.13 4.20
N PRO A 256 -7.04 1.72 5.38
CA PRO A 256 -7.84 1.73 6.60
C PRO A 256 -8.24 3.15 7.00
N LEU A 257 -9.36 3.26 7.72
CA LEU A 257 -9.85 4.50 8.29
C LEU A 257 -9.91 4.40 9.82
N LYS A 258 -9.81 5.56 10.48
CA LYS A 258 -9.85 5.70 11.95
C LYS A 258 -11.11 5.14 12.60
N ASP A 259 -12.22 5.05 11.87
CA ASP A 259 -13.49 4.48 12.36
C ASP A 259 -13.54 2.94 12.29
N GLY A 260 -12.45 2.30 11.84
CA GLY A 260 -12.33 0.86 11.69
C GLY A 260 -12.85 0.33 10.34
N THR A 261 -13.36 1.19 9.47
CA THR A 261 -13.72 0.84 8.08
C THR A 261 -12.52 1.01 7.15
N ALA A 262 -12.68 0.74 5.85
CA ALA A 262 -11.61 0.88 4.87
C ALA A 262 -12.13 1.36 3.51
N LEU A 263 -11.26 2.03 2.76
CA LEU A 263 -11.49 2.41 1.36
C LEU A 263 -10.67 1.49 0.46
N ILE A 264 -11.29 0.94 -0.59
CA ILE A 264 -10.67 -0.03 -1.50
C ILE A 264 -10.77 0.49 -2.92
N SER A 265 -9.65 0.50 -3.65
CA SER A 265 -9.67 0.72 -5.09
C SER A 265 -10.04 -0.55 -5.83
N ASN A 266 -10.97 -0.43 -6.78
CA ASN A 266 -11.28 -1.49 -7.73
C ASN A 266 -10.91 -1.04 -9.14
N LEU A 267 -9.82 -1.63 -9.66
CA LEU A 267 -9.15 -1.12 -10.86
C LEU A 267 -10.00 -1.25 -12.11
N ASN A 268 -10.49 -2.46 -12.40
CA ASN A 268 -11.20 -2.73 -13.64
C ASN A 268 -12.64 -2.24 -13.63
N SER A 269 -13.27 -2.09 -12.45
CA SER A 269 -14.62 -1.52 -12.38
C SER A 269 -14.61 0.02 -12.34
N GLY A 270 -13.46 0.64 -12.03
CA GLY A 270 -13.36 2.10 -11.93
C GLY A 270 -14.12 2.64 -10.71
N GLU A 271 -14.18 1.87 -9.62
CA GLU A 271 -14.92 2.23 -8.41
C GLU A 271 -14.03 2.30 -7.15
N ILE A 272 -14.43 3.17 -6.21
CA ILE A 272 -13.97 3.13 -4.82
C ILE A 272 -15.06 2.46 -3.98
N TYR A 273 -14.65 1.52 -3.13
CA TYR A 273 -15.54 0.88 -2.17
C TYR A 273 -15.25 1.34 -0.75
N HIS A 274 -16.29 1.62 0.00
CA HIS A 274 -16.24 1.75 1.45
C HIS A 274 -16.66 0.42 2.07
N PHE A 275 -15.75 -0.20 2.80
CA PHE A 275 -15.86 -1.55 3.30
C PHE A 275 -15.80 -1.58 4.82
N ASP A 276 -16.74 -2.27 5.45
CA ASP A 276 -16.72 -2.57 6.87
C ASP A 276 -16.12 -3.97 7.09
N PRO A 277 -14.89 -4.08 7.62
CA PRO A 277 -14.27 -5.36 7.89
C PRO A 277 -14.92 -6.13 9.05
N SER A 278 -15.67 -5.46 9.94
CA SER A 278 -16.32 -6.12 11.07
C SER A 278 -17.54 -6.93 10.65
N THR A 279 -18.31 -6.41 9.68
CA THR A 279 -19.50 -7.06 9.12
C THR A 279 -19.26 -7.72 7.76
N ALA A 280 -18.08 -7.51 7.17
CA ALA A 280 -17.72 -7.96 5.83
C ALA A 280 -18.65 -7.43 4.74
N GLN A 281 -19.11 -6.18 4.86
CA GLN A 281 -20.06 -5.56 3.93
C GLN A 281 -19.53 -4.29 3.27
N PHE A 282 -20.04 -3.98 2.08
CA PHE A 282 -19.81 -2.70 1.41
C PHE A 282 -20.84 -1.69 1.91
N ILE A 283 -20.38 -0.64 2.59
CA ILE A 283 -21.20 0.48 3.05
C ILE A 283 -21.60 1.36 1.86
N HIS A 284 -20.64 1.61 0.95
CA HIS A 284 -20.82 2.48 -0.20
C HIS A 284 -19.95 2.03 -1.37
N LYS A 285 -20.39 2.36 -2.59
CA LYS A 285 -19.62 2.19 -3.82
C LYS A 285 -19.80 3.43 -4.69
N MET A 286 -18.69 4.00 -5.17
CA MET A 286 -18.71 5.19 -6.01
C MET A 286 -17.93 4.92 -7.30
N PHE A 287 -18.61 5.04 -8.44
CA PHE A 287 -17.98 4.95 -9.75
C PHE A 287 -17.32 6.28 -10.13
N LEU A 288 -16.04 6.21 -10.49
CA LEU A 288 -15.24 7.34 -10.98
C LEU A 288 -14.72 7.11 -12.40
N GLY A 289 -14.89 5.88 -12.92
CA GLY A 289 -14.30 5.40 -14.16
C GLY A 289 -12.80 5.14 -14.04
N GLY A 290 -12.20 4.74 -15.15
CA GLY A 290 -10.75 4.79 -15.41
C GLY A 290 -9.83 4.15 -14.36
N GLY A 291 -9.33 2.95 -14.67
CA GLY A 291 -8.20 2.25 -14.04
C GLY A 291 -7.73 2.72 -12.65
N ILE A 292 -8.59 2.65 -11.63
CA ILE A 292 -8.28 3.13 -10.28
C ILE A 292 -7.18 2.27 -9.67
N ASN A 293 -6.07 2.90 -9.31
CA ASN A 293 -4.90 2.20 -8.84
C ASN A 293 -4.60 2.45 -7.37
N THR A 294 -3.62 3.31 -7.08
CA THR A 294 -3.19 3.60 -5.71
C THR A 294 -4.07 4.73 -5.18
N ILE A 295 -4.51 4.57 -3.94
CA ILE A 295 -5.30 5.55 -3.21
C ILE A 295 -4.58 5.85 -1.90
N ASP A 296 -4.65 7.10 -1.44
CA ASP A 296 -4.20 7.52 -0.11
C ASP A 296 -5.13 8.61 0.41
N ILE A 297 -5.27 8.69 1.73
CA ILE A 297 -6.16 9.64 2.39
C ILE A 297 -5.35 10.68 3.15
N ASP A 298 -5.83 11.91 3.18
CA ASP A 298 -5.19 12.97 3.94
C ASP A 298 -5.18 12.69 5.47
N PRO A 299 -4.31 13.37 6.24
CA PRO A 299 -4.19 13.12 7.69
C PRO A 299 -5.45 13.37 8.51
N SER A 300 -6.34 14.26 8.07
CA SER A 300 -7.64 14.47 8.72
C SER A 300 -8.56 13.25 8.54
N GLY A 301 -8.37 12.48 7.46
CA GLY A 301 -9.20 11.34 7.10
C GLY A 301 -10.45 11.73 6.32
N ARG A 302 -10.46 12.86 5.60
CA ARG A 302 -11.63 13.36 4.88
C ARG A 302 -11.49 13.28 3.36
N PHE A 303 -10.31 13.54 2.83
CA PHE A 303 -10.07 13.65 1.40
C PHE A 303 -9.25 12.46 0.92
N LEU A 304 -9.86 11.62 0.08
CA LEU A 304 -9.20 10.48 -0.55
C LEU A 304 -8.68 10.91 -1.93
N PHE A 305 -7.37 10.77 -2.13
CA PHE A 305 -6.65 11.00 -3.38
C PHE A 305 -6.51 9.70 -4.14
N ILE A 306 -6.78 9.74 -5.44
CA ILE A 306 -6.99 8.54 -6.24
C ILE A 306 -6.26 8.65 -7.57
N SER A 307 -5.31 7.76 -7.85
CA SER A 307 -4.68 7.67 -9.17
C SER A 307 -5.55 6.87 -10.16
N GLN A 308 -5.88 7.48 -11.31
CA GLN A 308 -6.69 6.88 -12.37
C GLN A 308 -5.85 6.69 -13.63
N ARG A 309 -5.27 5.49 -13.78
CA ARG A 309 -4.25 5.18 -14.80
C ARG A 309 -4.71 5.44 -16.23
N GLU A 310 -5.95 5.10 -16.55
CA GLU A 310 -6.47 5.16 -17.92
C GLU A 310 -6.95 6.56 -18.31
N LEU A 311 -7.00 7.50 -17.36
CA LEU A 311 -7.50 8.86 -17.60
C LEU A 311 -6.43 9.93 -17.43
N ASP A 312 -5.22 9.57 -17.01
CA ASP A 312 -4.13 10.49 -16.67
C ASP A 312 -4.57 11.57 -15.67
N LEU A 313 -5.28 11.12 -14.63
CA LEU A 313 -5.89 11.96 -13.62
C LEU A 313 -5.55 11.48 -12.21
N VAL A 314 -5.46 12.45 -11.30
CA VAL A 314 -5.72 12.25 -9.88
C VAL A 314 -7.08 12.87 -9.56
N SER A 315 -8.01 12.07 -9.03
CA SER A 315 -9.27 12.57 -8.49
C SER A 315 -9.19 12.66 -6.97
N VAL A 316 -9.86 13.66 -6.39
CA VAL A 316 -10.03 13.79 -4.94
C VAL A 316 -11.51 13.71 -4.60
N ILE A 317 -11.87 12.83 -3.68
CA ILE A 317 -13.23 12.74 -3.14
C ILE A 317 -13.26 13.22 -1.69
N ASP A 318 -14.30 13.96 -1.32
CA ASP A 318 -14.65 14.17 0.09
C ASP A 318 -15.47 12.99 0.57
N ILE A 319 -14.92 12.16 1.45
CA ILE A 319 -15.57 10.91 1.89
C ILE A 319 -16.75 11.15 2.83
N LYS A 320 -16.87 12.35 3.43
CA LYS A 320 -18.07 12.70 4.22
C LYS A 320 -19.27 12.91 3.31
N THR A 321 -19.06 13.47 2.11
CA THR A 321 -20.15 13.82 1.17
C THR A 321 -20.24 12.90 -0.05
N TRP A 322 -19.24 12.05 -0.26
CA TRP A 322 -19.09 11.19 -1.45
C TRP A 322 -19.13 11.98 -2.77
N LYS A 323 -18.54 13.17 -2.77
CA LYS A 323 -18.44 14.02 -3.96
C LYS A 323 -17.00 14.11 -4.44
N VAL A 324 -16.83 14.07 -5.77
CA VAL A 324 -15.57 14.46 -6.40
C VAL A 324 -15.42 15.96 -6.24
N VAL A 325 -14.38 16.40 -5.51
CA VAL A 325 -14.12 17.81 -5.25
C VAL A 325 -12.99 18.37 -6.12
N LEU A 326 -12.18 17.49 -6.72
CA LEU A 326 -11.09 17.87 -7.63
C LEU A 326 -10.82 16.77 -8.66
N LYS A 327 -10.50 17.18 -9.88
CA LYS A 327 -9.89 16.33 -10.93
C LYS A 327 -8.65 17.02 -11.45
N GLN A 328 -7.48 16.51 -11.10
CA GLN A 328 -6.18 17.06 -11.47
C GLN A 328 -5.55 16.25 -12.60
N LYS A 329 -5.25 16.89 -13.74
CA LYS A 329 -4.46 16.27 -14.80
C LYS A 329 -3.00 16.10 -14.35
N VAL A 330 -2.44 14.93 -14.66
CA VAL A 330 -1.08 14.51 -14.31
C VAL A 330 -0.44 13.84 -15.53
N GLY A 331 0.76 13.27 -15.39
CA GLY A 331 1.42 12.56 -16.50
C GLY A 331 0.81 11.19 -16.82
N ASP A 332 1.33 10.56 -17.87
CA ASP A 332 0.84 9.30 -18.42
C ASP A 332 0.86 8.17 -17.39
N TYR A 333 -0.31 7.56 -17.25
CA TYR A 333 -0.53 6.33 -16.51
C TYR A 333 -0.21 6.42 -15.01
N PRO A 334 -0.84 7.36 -14.29
CA PRO A 334 -0.54 7.66 -12.89
C PRO A 334 -0.74 6.41 -12.04
N THR A 335 0.31 5.97 -11.35
CA THR A 335 0.35 4.66 -10.74
C THR A 335 0.49 4.72 -9.23
N GLY A 336 1.70 4.98 -8.73
CA GLY A 336 1.95 5.16 -7.30
C GLY A 336 1.46 6.52 -6.85
N LEU A 337 0.96 6.61 -5.62
CA LEU A 337 0.46 7.85 -5.05
C LEU A 337 0.71 7.83 -3.55
N ASP A 338 1.14 8.96 -3.00
CA ASP A 338 1.32 9.13 -1.56
C ASP A 338 0.99 10.57 -1.14
N VAL A 339 0.33 10.70 0.02
CA VAL A 339 0.05 11.99 0.68
C VAL A 339 0.96 12.10 1.91
N SER A 340 1.61 13.24 2.10
CA SER A 340 2.50 13.44 3.26
C SER A 340 1.74 13.38 4.57
N TYR A 341 2.42 12.97 5.64
CA TYR A 341 1.84 12.76 6.97
C TYR A 341 1.29 14.03 7.61
N ASP A 342 1.80 15.19 7.21
CA ASP A 342 1.35 16.51 7.60
C ASP A 342 0.32 17.11 6.61
N GLY A 343 -0.01 16.39 5.54
CA GLY A 343 -1.03 16.78 4.57
C GLY A 343 -0.63 17.97 3.71
N ARG A 344 0.67 18.31 3.63
CA ARG A 344 1.19 19.42 2.82
C ARG A 344 1.50 19.03 1.38
N TYR A 345 1.83 17.77 1.11
CA TYR A 345 2.28 17.32 -0.20
C TYR A 345 1.51 16.10 -0.68
N MET A 346 1.28 16.04 -1.99
CA MET A 346 0.86 14.83 -2.69
C MET A 346 1.85 14.57 -3.82
N ALA A 347 2.29 13.33 -3.94
CA ALA A 347 3.13 12.88 -5.03
C ALA A 347 2.47 11.72 -5.78
N VAL A 348 2.57 11.73 -7.12
CA VAL A 348 2.04 10.67 -7.97
C VAL A 348 3.06 10.29 -9.05
N THR A 349 3.25 9.00 -9.28
CA THR A 349 4.19 8.51 -10.29
C THR A 349 3.53 8.35 -11.65
N ASN A 350 4.17 8.85 -12.70
CA ASN A 350 3.75 8.75 -14.09
C ASN A 350 4.47 7.54 -14.71
N PHE A 351 3.83 6.37 -14.63
CA PHE A 351 4.49 5.08 -14.83
C PHE A 351 5.05 4.89 -16.25
N HIS A 352 4.40 5.45 -17.27
CA HIS A 352 4.87 5.36 -18.66
C HIS A 352 5.82 6.50 -19.06
N GLU A 353 5.90 7.57 -18.27
CA GLU A 353 6.75 8.74 -18.54
C GLU A 353 8.09 8.73 -17.79
N SER A 354 8.33 7.77 -16.89
CA SER A 354 9.55 7.75 -16.06
C SER A 354 9.73 9.06 -15.28
N SER A 355 8.63 9.53 -14.69
CA SER A 355 8.61 10.75 -13.90
C SER A 355 7.59 10.65 -12.76
N LEU A 356 7.59 11.66 -11.89
CA LEU A 356 6.59 11.86 -10.85
C LEU A 356 6.18 13.33 -10.81
N ASP A 357 4.90 13.60 -10.54
CA ASP A 357 4.39 14.94 -10.26
C ASP A 357 4.26 15.15 -8.76
N LEU A 358 4.78 16.27 -8.27
CA LEU A 358 4.68 16.71 -6.89
C LEU A 358 3.79 17.96 -6.81
N PHE A 359 2.87 17.95 -5.84
CA PHE A 359 1.92 19.03 -5.59
C PHE A 359 1.95 19.46 -4.12
N GLU A 360 1.73 20.75 -3.87
CA GLU A 360 1.31 21.27 -2.58
C GLU A 360 -0.20 21.07 -2.44
N ILE A 361 -0.64 20.51 -1.31
CA ILE A 361 -2.05 20.38 -0.96
C ILE A 361 -2.48 21.64 -0.23
N GLN A 362 -3.56 22.26 -0.71
CA GLN A 362 -4.13 23.47 -0.11
C GLN A 362 -5.58 23.21 0.28
N TYR A 363 -5.87 23.35 1.57
CA TYR A 363 -7.23 23.32 2.08
C TYR A 363 -7.79 24.74 2.07
N VAL A 364 -8.81 24.98 1.25
CA VAL A 364 -9.37 26.31 1.01
C VAL A 364 -10.87 26.30 1.24
N PRO A 365 -11.50 27.44 1.62
CA PRO A 365 -12.95 27.54 1.63
C PRO A 365 -13.54 27.13 0.28
N ALA A 366 -14.58 26.31 0.30
CA ALA A 366 -15.37 25.99 -0.88
C ALA A 366 -16.04 27.28 -1.36
N SER A 367 -15.77 27.67 -2.61
CA SER A 367 -16.48 28.77 -3.25
C SER A 367 -17.87 28.30 -3.67
N ASP A 368 -18.88 29.16 -3.52
CA ASP A 368 -20.24 28.92 -4.04
C ASP A 368 -20.30 28.88 -5.58
N GLU A 369 -19.20 29.21 -6.26
CA GLU A 369 -19.14 29.18 -7.72
C GLU A 369 -18.90 27.75 -8.26
N PRO A 370 -19.71 27.30 -9.22
CA PRO A 370 -19.49 26.01 -9.89
C PRO A 370 -18.20 26.09 -10.71
N ARG A 371 -17.25 25.18 -10.42
CA ARG A 371 -16.04 24.99 -11.23
C ARG A 371 -16.25 23.93 -12.30
#